data_AF-A0A2V9PCV8-F1
#
_entry.id   AF-A0A2V9PCV8-F1
#
_cell.length_a   1.000
_cell.length_b   1.000
_cell.length_c   1.000
_cell.angle_alpha   90.00
_cell.angle_beta   90.00
_cell.angle_gamma   90.00
#
_symmetry.space_group_name_H-M   'P 1'
#
loop_
_entity.id
_entity.type
_entity.pdbx_description
1 polymer ?
#
loop_
_entity_poly.entity_id
_entity_poly.type
_entity_poly.pdbx_seq_one_letter_code
_entity_poly.pdbx_strand_id
1 'polypeptide(L)' 'MGILTEDRKRVVTEQRLGFVATVCPDGTPNLSPKGTTAVWDDDHIVFADIRSRDGLQSEA' A
#
# COMPACT_ATOMS: atom_id res chain seq x y z
N MET A 1 -19.28 10.27 1.25
CA MET A 1 -18.06 10.94 1.72
C MET A 1 -17.07 9.84 2.01
N GLY A 2 -16.10 9.64 1.12
CA GLY A 2 -15.15 8.55 1.28
C GLY A 2 -14.12 8.81 2.38
N ILE A 3 -13.42 7.75 2.77
CA ILE A 3 -12.44 7.73 3.86
C ILE A 3 -11.22 8.60 3.51
N LEU A 4 -10.85 8.67 2.23
CA LEU A 4 -9.73 9.47 1.76
C LEU A 4 -10.17 10.92 1.58
N THR A 5 -9.85 11.75 2.58
CA THR A 5 -9.99 13.20 2.46
C THR A 5 -9.05 13.75 1.39
N GLU A 6 -9.34 14.95 0.88
CA GLU A 6 -8.52 15.59 -0.14
C GLU A 6 -7.05 15.75 0.29
N ASP A 7 -6.78 16.05 1.57
CA ASP A 7 -5.41 16.12 2.07
C ASP A 7 -4.72 14.75 2.09
N ARG A 8 -5.43 13.66 2.40
CA ARG A 8 -4.86 12.29 2.33
C ARG A 8 -4.52 11.90 0.90
N LYS A 9 -5.43 12.19 -0.05
CA LYS A 9 -5.18 11.94 -1.47
C LYS A 9 -3.98 12.74 -1.95
N ARG A 10 -3.87 14.01 -1.55
CA ARG A 10 -2.74 14.90 -1.88
C ARG A 10 -1.41 14.32 -1.39
N VAL A 11 -1.34 13.82 -0.14
CA VAL A 11 -0.12 13.19 0.38
C VAL A 11 0.30 11.99 -0.48
N VAL A 12 -0.65 11.12 -0.85
CA VAL A 12 -0.36 9.94 -1.69
C VAL A 12 0.18 10.34 -3.06
N THR A 13 -0.44 11.35 -3.71
CA THR A 13 -0.08 11.76 -5.08
C THR A 13 1.22 12.57 -5.15
N GLU A 14 1.56 13.33 -4.10
CA GLU A 14 2.80 14.12 -4.03
C GLU A 14 4.01 13.27 -3.59
N GLN A 15 3.87 12.43 -2.55
CA GLN A 15 4.99 11.63 -2.04
C GLN A 15 5.34 10.46 -2.98
N ARG A 16 4.33 9.87 -3.65
CA ARG A 16 4.44 8.77 -4.64
C ARG A 16 5.12 7.47 -4.18
N LEU A 17 5.67 7.44 -2.96
CA LEU A 17 6.25 6.27 -2.32
C LEU A 17 5.44 5.91 -1.07
N GLY A 18 4.73 4.78 -1.12
CA GLY A 18 4.08 4.18 0.04
C GLY A 18 4.91 3.04 0.65
N PHE A 19 4.62 2.70 1.91
CA PHE A 19 5.16 1.51 2.56
C PHE A 19 3.99 0.63 3.00
N VAL A 20 4.03 -0.65 2.61
CA VAL A 20 3.01 -1.63 2.99
C VAL A 20 3.61 -2.52 4.07
N ALA A 21 3.06 -2.41 5.28
CA ALA A 21 3.41 -3.26 6.42
C ALA A 21 2.44 -4.44 6.49
N THR A 22 2.96 -5.66 6.57
CA THR A 22 2.18 -6.89 6.72
C THR A 22 2.82 -7.78 7.77
N VAL A 23 2.12 -8.85 8.16
CA VAL A 23 2.64 -9.89 9.05
C VAL A 23 2.71 -11.17 8.24
N CYS A 24 3.86 -11.84 8.28
CA CYS A 24 4.08 -13.15 7.67
C CYS A 24 3.25 -14.23 8.40
N PRO A 25 2.97 -15.38 7.77
CA PRO A 25 2.26 -16.48 8.43
C PRO A 25 2.94 -16.99 9.71
N ASP A 26 4.26 -16.83 9.84
CA ASP A 26 5.04 -17.19 11.04
C ASP A 26 5.02 -16.10 12.14
N GLY A 27 4.29 -15.01 11.93
CA GLY A 27 4.17 -13.89 12.86
C GLY A 27 5.28 -12.85 12.75
N THR A 28 6.26 -13.02 11.85
CA THR A 28 7.31 -12.02 11.64
C THR A 28 6.79 -10.81 10.87
N PRO A 29 7.32 -9.60 11.11
CA PRO A 29 6.91 -8.41 10.37
C PRO A 29 7.54 -8.36 8.98
N ASN A 30 6.78 -7.84 8.01
CA ASN A 30 7.26 -7.52 6.67
C ASN A 30 6.94 -6.06 6.33
N LEU A 31 7.87 -5.37 5.65
CA LEU A 31 7.70 -3.98 5.25
C LEU A 31 8.27 -3.78 3.84
N SER A 32 7.40 -3.42 2.90
CA SER A 32 7.77 -3.28 1.49
C SER A 32 7.54 -1.86 0.98
N PRO A 33 8.55 -1.22 0.35
CA PRO A 33 8.34 0.04 -0.37
C PRO A 33 7.58 -0.22 -1.67
N LYS A 34 6.52 0.55 -1.90
CA LYS A 34 5.68 0.50 -3.10
C LYS A 34 5.73 1.86 -3.81
N GLY A 35 6.66 2.00 -4.75
CA GLY A 35 6.79 3.20 -5.60
C GLY A 35 5.66 3.38 -6.63
N THR A 36 4.73 2.43 -6.69
CA THR A 36 3.55 2.44 -7.55
C THR A 36 2.26 2.73 -6.77
N THR A 37 2.39 3.27 -5.55
CA THR A 37 1.23 3.60 -4.70
C THR A 37 0.43 4.75 -5.30
N ALA A 38 -0.88 4.58 -5.46
CA ALA A 38 -1.78 5.56 -6.07
C ALA A 38 -3.17 5.54 -5.42
N VAL A 39 -3.89 6.66 -5.51
CA VAL A 39 -5.32 6.73 -5.17
C VAL A 39 -6.12 6.14 -6.33
N TRP A 40 -7.04 5.23 -6.03
CA TRP A 40 -7.96 4.65 -7.02
C TRP A 40 -9.31 5.37 -7.03
N ASP A 41 -9.90 5.57 -5.85
CA ASP A 41 -11.14 6.33 -5.65
C ASP A 41 -11.15 6.98 -4.25
N ASP A 42 -12.32 7.40 -3.76
CA ASP A 42 -12.46 8.07 -2.46
C ASP A 42 -12.24 7.16 -1.25
N ASP A 43 -12.14 5.85 -1.44
CA ASP A 43 -12.04 4.84 -0.37
C ASP A 43 -10.84 3.90 -0.54
N HIS A 44 -10.21 3.84 -1.72
CA HIS A 44 -9.18 2.86 -2.04
C HIS A 44 -7.83 3.48 -2.46
N ILE A 45 -6.75 2.90 -1.93
CA ILE A 45 -5.37 3.08 -2.39
C ILE A 45 -4.92 1.76 -3.02
N VAL A 46 -4.18 1.84 -4.12
CA VAL A 46 -3.68 0.68 -4.87
C VAL A 46 -2.18 0.78 -5.07
N PHE A 47 -1.52 -0.37 -5.29
CA PHE A 47 -0.14 -0.45 -5.74
C PHE A 47 0.03 -1.65 -6.67
N ALA A 48 1.03 -1.59 -7.55
CA ALA A 48 1.37 -2.72 -8.41
C ALA A 48 2.27 -3.72 -7.66
N ASP A 49 1.93 -5.00 -7.74
CA ASP A 49 2.79 -6.08 -7.24
C ASP A 49 3.83 -6.46 -8.30
N ILE A 50 5.06 -5.94 -8.14
CA ILE A 50 6.17 -6.17 -9.06
C ILE A 50 7.36 -6.67 -8.24
N ARG A 51 7.78 -7.93 -8.48
CA ARG A 51 8.95 -8.54 -7.84
C ARG A 51 9.00 -8.37 -6.31
N SER A 52 7.86 -8.52 -5.63
CA SER A 52 7.85 -8.57 -4.17
C SER A 52 8.71 -9.74 -3.69
N ARG A 53 9.80 -9.44 -2.96
CA ARG A 53 10.57 -10.46 -2.25
C ARG A 53 9.82 -10.74 -0.96
N ASP A 54 9.47 -12.00 -0.75
CA ASP A 54 8.72 -12.53 0.38
C ASP A 54 7.35 -11.86 0.61
N GLY A 55 6.36 -12.34 -0.15
CA GLY A 55 5.00 -12.53 0.35
C GLY A 55 4.03 -11.37 0.22
N LEU A 56 3.40 -11.24 -0.96
CA LEU A 56 1.95 -10.96 -1.02
C LEU A 56 1.10 -12.26 -0.96
N GLN A 57 1.73 -13.41 -0.65
CA GLN A 57 1.02 -14.66 -0.35
C GLN A 57 0.42 -14.70 1.07
N SER A 58 0.27 -13.56 1.75
CA SER A 58 -0.43 -13.46 3.03
C SER A 58 -1.94 -13.21 2.91
N GLU A 59 -2.48 -13.19 1.69
CA GLU A 59 -3.93 -13.28 1.46
C GLU A 59 -4.32 -14.76 1.23
N ALA A 60 -4.55 -15.47 2.33
CA ALA A 60 -5.39 -16.66 2.41
C ALA A 60 -6.17 -16.62 3.73
#